data_AF-Q0AR67-F1
#
_entry.id   AF-Q0AR67-F1
#
_cell.length_a   1.000
_cell.length_b   1.000
_cell.length_c   1.000
_cell.angle_alpha   90.00
_cell.angle_beta   90.00
_cell.angle_gamma   90.00
#
_symmetry.space_group_name_H-M   'P 1'
#
loop_
_entity.id
_entity.type
_entity.pdbx_description
1 polymer ?
#
loop_
_entity_poly.entity_id
_entity_poly.type
_entity_poly.pdbx_seq_one_letter_code
_entity_poly.pdbx_strand_id
1 'polypeptide(L)'
;MANRQRGEVELVIGERTLTLCLTLGALAEIEALCPPGETLGAGRLLLIVEVLARGGGEVIGLDELKAAPIDIGDAAAAVADCFDLGSAP
;
A
#
# COMPACT_ATOMS: atom_id res chain seq x y z
N MET A 1 4.89 0.38 -14.61
CA MET A 1 4.60 -1.03 -14.97
C MET A 1 5.13 -1.91 -13.87
N ALA A 2 4.24 -2.35 -13.00
CA ALA A 2 4.57 -3.24 -11.89
C ALA A 2 5.12 -4.59 -12.37
N ASN A 3 6.19 -5.03 -11.72
CA ASN A 3 6.77 -6.36 -11.88
C ASN A 3 6.15 -7.33 -10.86
N ARG A 4 5.18 -8.14 -11.32
CA ARG A 4 4.54 -9.16 -10.48
C ARG A 4 5.50 -10.21 -9.92
N GLN A 5 6.64 -10.49 -10.57
CA GLN A 5 7.65 -11.41 -10.02
C GLN A 5 8.34 -10.86 -8.77
N ARG A 6 8.30 -9.53 -8.57
CA ARG A 6 8.77 -8.85 -7.35
C ARG A 6 7.65 -8.57 -6.35
N GLY A 7 6.43 -9.03 -6.62
CA GLY A 7 5.25 -8.72 -5.80
C GLY A 7 4.76 -7.27 -5.92
N GLU A 8 5.07 -6.59 -7.03
CA GLU A 8 4.62 -5.22 -7.25
C GLU A 8 3.16 -5.15 -7.74
N VAL A 9 2.44 -4.14 -7.29
CA VAL A 9 1.05 -3.81 -7.66
C VAL A 9 0.98 -2.34 -8.04
N GLU A 10 0.12 -1.98 -9.00
CA GLU A 10 -0.12 -0.59 -9.36
C GLU A 10 -1.36 -0.05 -8.65
N LEU A 11 -1.25 1.15 -8.11
CA LEU A 11 -2.39 1.93 -7.59
C LEU A 11 -2.48 3.25 -8.35
N VAL A 12 -3.61 3.48 -9.00
CA VAL A 12 -3.87 4.73 -9.72
C VAL A 12 -4.50 5.75 -8.76
N ILE A 13 -3.92 6.94 -8.69
CA ILE A 13 -4.41 8.09 -7.91
C ILE A 13 -4.49 9.32 -8.81
N GLY A 14 -5.66 9.55 -9.41
CA GLY A 14 -5.84 10.58 -10.43
C GLY A 14 -4.99 10.31 -11.67
N GLU A 15 -4.08 11.22 -12.00
CA GLU A 15 -3.18 11.08 -13.16
C GLU A 15 -1.85 10.38 -12.82
N ARG A 16 -1.61 10.08 -11.54
CA ARG A 16 -0.38 9.38 -11.08
C ARG A 16 -0.68 7.90 -10.86
N THR A 17 0.29 7.05 -11.18
CA THR A 17 0.29 5.64 -10.81
C THR A 17 1.43 5.39 -9.85
N LEU A 18 1.13 4.81 -8.69
CA LEU A 18 2.11 4.39 -7.69
C LEU A 18 2.43 2.92 -7.89
N THR A 19 3.70 2.57 -7.68
CA THR A 19 4.12 1.18 -7.52
C THR A 19 4.12 0.83 -6.04
N LEU A 20 3.32 -0.16 -5.65
CA LEU A 20 3.25 -0.70 -4.29
C LEU A 20 3.99 -2.03 -4.22
N CYS A 21 4.70 -2.30 -3.13
CA CYS A 21 5.37 -3.58 -2.92
C CYS A 21 5.47 -3.93 -1.44
N LEU A 22 5.06 -5.14 -1.08
CA LEU A 22 5.19 -5.67 0.28
C LEU A 22 6.59 -6.23 0.49
N THR A 23 7.48 -5.41 1.05
CA THR A 23 8.80 -5.84 1.52
C THR A 23 8.75 -6.30 2.97
N LEU A 24 9.78 -7.02 3.46
CA LEU A 24 9.87 -7.40 4.88
C LEU A 24 9.89 -6.18 5.83
N GLY A 25 10.52 -5.08 5.42
CA GLY A 25 10.51 -3.84 6.20
C GLY A 25 9.11 -3.20 6.24
N ALA A 26 8.43 -3.17 5.09
CA ALA A 26 7.06 -2.70 5.00
C ALA A 26 6.10 -3.55 5.84
N LEU A 27 6.26 -4.87 5.85
CA LEU A 27 5.45 -5.77 6.68
C LEU A 27 5.60 -5.45 8.17
N ALA A 28 6.84 -5.30 8.65
CA ALA A 28 7.11 -4.96 10.04
C ALA A 28 6.51 -3.60 10.45
N GLU A 29 6.56 -2.60 9.57
CA GLU A 29 5.90 -1.30 9.80
C GLU A 29 4.37 -1.47 9.89
N ILE A 30 3.76 -2.27 9.00
CA ILE A 30 2.31 -2.50 8.99
C ILE A 30 1.85 -3.26 10.24
N GLU A 31 2.61 -4.25 10.72
CA GLU A 31 2.30 -4.98 11.96
C GLU A 31 2.28 -4.05 13.19
N ALA A 32 3.18 -3.06 13.23
CA ALA A 32 3.17 -2.05 14.30
C ALA A 32 1.99 -1.07 14.17
N LEU A 33 1.56 -0.77 12.95
CA LEU A 33 0.41 0.11 12.69
C LEU A 33 -0.94 -0.55 12.96
N CYS A 34 -1.03 -1.87 12.75
CA CYS A 34 -2.27 -2.65 12.76
C CYS A 34 -2.22 -3.75 13.83
N PRO A 35 -2.37 -3.39 15.13
CA PRO A 35 -2.39 -4.38 16.19
C PRO A 35 -3.62 -5.31 16.04
N PRO A 36 -3.51 -6.58 16.45
CA PRO A 36 -4.59 -7.56 16.29
C PRO A 36 -5.89 -7.14 16.96
N GLY A 37 -7.01 -7.31 16.25
CA GLY A 37 -8.35 -7.02 16.78
C GLY A 37 -8.78 -5.56 16.70
N GLU A 38 -7.96 -4.67 16.15
CA GLU A 38 -8.36 -3.30 15.85
C GLU A 38 -9.01 -3.15 14.46
N THR A 39 -10.00 -2.27 14.38
CA THR A 39 -10.63 -1.92 13.11
C THR A 39 -9.65 -1.16 12.19
N LEU A 40 -9.56 -1.60 10.93
CA LEU A 40 -8.86 -0.87 9.88
C LEU A 40 -9.78 0.21 9.28
N GLY A 41 -9.56 1.46 9.66
CA GLY A 41 -10.24 2.62 9.07
C GLY A 41 -9.49 3.21 7.88
N ALA A 42 -10.16 4.07 7.12
CA ALA A 42 -9.59 4.72 5.92
C ALA A 42 -8.26 5.45 6.18
N GLY A 43 -8.12 6.14 7.31
CA GLY A 43 -6.86 6.83 7.64
C GLY A 43 -5.67 5.87 7.84
N ARG A 44 -5.92 4.69 8.42
CA ARG A 44 -4.89 3.66 8.60
C ARG A 44 -4.62 2.91 7.30
N LEU A 45 -5.63 2.73 6.45
CA LEU A 45 -5.41 2.23 5.08
C LEU A 45 -4.44 3.12 4.30
N LEU A 46 -4.57 4.45 4.37
CA LEU A 46 -3.64 5.37 3.70
C LEU A 46 -2.21 5.26 4.24
N LEU A 47 -2.04 5.03 5.55
CA LEU A 47 -0.72 4.74 6.12
C LEU A 47 -0.12 3.45 5.54
N ILE A 48 -0.92 2.40 5.37
CA ILE A 48 -0.47 1.16 4.73
C ILE A 48 -0.06 1.41 3.28
N VAL A 49 -0.85 2.19 2.52
CA VAL A 49 -0.51 2.58 1.15
C VAL A 49 0.83 3.32 1.11
N GLU A 50 1.07 4.27 2.01
CA GLU A 50 2.34 4.99 2.11
C GLU A 50 3.53 4.04 2.31
N VAL A 51 3.39 3.10 3.25
CA VAL A 51 4.43 2.11 3.56
C VAL A 51 4.70 1.19 2.37
N LEU A 52 3.66 0.70 1.70
CA LEU A 52 3.80 -0.15 0.50
C LEU A 52 4.38 0.62 -0.69
N ALA A 53 4.01 1.89 -0.87
CA ALA A 53 4.56 2.76 -1.90
C ALA A 53 6.08 2.94 -1.69
N ARG A 54 6.50 3.16 -0.44
CA ARG A 54 7.93 3.18 -0.06
C ARG A 54 8.63 1.88 -0.43
N GLY A 55 7.98 0.74 -0.18
CA GLY A 55 8.48 -0.58 -0.58
C GLY A 55 8.62 -0.76 -2.10
N GLY A 56 7.74 -0.12 -2.88
CA GLY A 56 7.79 -0.07 -4.34
C GLY A 56 8.77 0.97 -4.91
N GLY A 57 9.44 1.74 -4.05
CA GLY A 57 10.40 2.78 -4.46
C GLY A 57 9.78 4.16 -4.73
N GLU A 58 8.51 4.36 -4.41
CA GLU A 58 7.85 5.66 -4.49
C GLU A 58 8.25 6.56 -3.33
N VAL A 59 8.38 7.86 -3.62
CA VAL A 59 8.48 8.90 -2.61
C VAL A 59 7.14 9.65 -2.59
N ILE A 60 6.28 9.26 -1.66
CA ILE A 60 4.99 9.90 -1.39
C ILE A 60 4.71 9.84 0.11
N GLY A 61 4.21 10.94 0.68
CA GLY A 61 3.88 11.02 2.10
C GLY A 61 2.38 10.93 2.36
N LEU A 62 2.00 10.69 3.60
CA LEU A 62 0.58 10.60 4.01
C LEU A 62 -0.26 11.83 3.64
N ASP A 63 0.28 13.03 3.82
CA ASP A 63 -0.46 14.26 3.54
C ASP A 63 -0.72 14.45 2.04
N GLU A 64 0.20 13.99 1.19
CA GLU A 64 0.02 13.95 -0.26
C GLU A 64 -1.06 12.91 -0.64
N LEU A 65 -1.03 11.72 -0.03
CA LEU A 65 -2.07 10.69 -0.24
C LEU A 65 -3.46 11.17 0.19
N LYS A 66 -3.57 11.92 1.29
CA LYS A 66 -4.84 12.50 1.74
C LYS A 66 -5.38 13.58 0.80
N ALA A 67 -4.48 14.31 0.13
CA ALA A 67 -4.85 15.35 -0.83
C ALA A 67 -5.10 14.80 -2.24
N ALA A 68 -4.63 13.59 -2.54
CA ALA A 68 -4.80 12.93 -3.82
C ALA A 68 -6.26 12.46 -4.01
N PRO A 69 -6.75 12.40 -5.27
CA PRO A 69 -8.06 11.83 -5.59
C PRO A 69 -8.00 10.30 -5.57
N ILE A 70 -7.79 9.74 -4.37
CA ILE A 70 -7.70 8.30 -4.14
C ILE A 70 -9.09 7.71 -3.88
N ASP A 71 -9.45 6.67 -4.63
CA ASP A 71 -10.59 5.82 -4.29
C ASP A 71 -10.17 4.82 -3.20
N ILE A 72 -10.93 4.77 -2.10
CA ILE A 72 -10.61 3.93 -0.95
C ILE A 72 -10.81 2.44 -1.26
N GLY A 73 -11.73 2.10 -2.17
CA GLY A 73 -11.94 0.73 -2.63
C GLY A 73 -10.77 0.23 -3.46
N ASP A 74 -10.30 1.05 -4.41
CA ASP A 74 -9.12 0.74 -5.23
C ASP A 74 -7.85 0.63 -4.37
N ALA A 75 -7.70 1.53 -3.39
CA ALA A 75 -6.59 1.46 -2.43
C ALA A 75 -6.62 0.17 -1.61
N ALA A 76 -7.80 -0.23 -1.09
CA ALA A 76 -7.95 -1.46 -0.33
C ALA A 76 -7.67 -2.71 -1.19
N ALA A 77 -8.13 -2.73 -2.44
CA ALA A 77 -7.87 -3.81 -3.38
C ALA A 77 -6.37 -3.94 -3.68
N ALA A 78 -5.69 -2.83 -3.98
CA ALA A 78 -4.26 -2.84 -4.26
C ALA A 78 -3.42 -3.29 -3.05
N VAL A 79 -3.82 -2.89 -1.84
CA VAL A 79 -3.20 -3.39 -0.59
C VAL A 79 -3.38 -4.89 -0.46
N ALA A 80 -4.59 -5.42 -0.67
CA ALA A 80 -4.87 -6.85 -0.61
C ALA A 80 -4.03 -7.63 -1.63
N ASP A 81 -3.94 -7.15 -2.87
CA ASP A 81 -3.11 -7.75 -3.92
C ASP A 81 -1.63 -7.80 -3.53
N CYS A 82 -1.10 -6.77 -2.86
CA CYS A 82 0.27 -6.77 -2.34
C CYS A 82 0.49 -7.87 -1.30
N PHE A 83 -0.49 -8.10 -0.41
CA PHE A 83 -0.41 -9.18 0.57
C PHE A 83 -0.49 -10.55 -0.09
N ASP A 84 -1.39 -10.75 -1.05
CA ASP A 84 -1.53 -12.02 -1.76
C ASP A 84 -0.26 -12.38 -2.54
N LEU A 85 0.37 -11.39 -3.20
CA LEU A 85 1.63 -11.61 -3.91
C LEU A 85 2.83 -11.79 -2.98
N GLY A 86 2.88 -11.06 -1.85
CA GLY A 86 3.99 -11.11 -0.90
C GLY A 86 3.93 -12.29 0.08
N SER A 87 2.77 -12.96 0.20
CA SER A 87 2.56 -14.13 1.07
C SER A 87 2.51 -15.46 0.31
N ALA A 88 2.70 -15.44 -1.02
CA ALA A 88 2.84 -16.64 -1.81
C ALA A 88 4.05 -17.47 -1.32
N PRO A 89 3.89 -18.79 -1.12
CA PRO A 89 4.94 -19.67 -0.60
C PRO A 89 6.14 -19.84 -1.53
#